data_AF-A0A9D7ZGQ1-F1
#
_entry.id   AF-A0A9D7ZGQ1-F1
#
_cell.length_a   1.000
_cell.length_b   1.000
_cell.length_c   1.000
_cell.angle_alpha   90.00
_cell.angle_beta   90.00
_cell.angle_gamma   90.00
#
_symmetry.space_group_name_H-M   'P 1'
#
loop_
_entity.id
_entity.type
_entity.pdbx_description
1 polymer ?
#
loop_
_entity_poly.entity_id
_entity_poly.type
_entity_poly.pdbx_seq_one_letter_code
_entity_poly.pdbx_strand_id
1 'polypeptide(L)'
;MVTPEEVKESYQAIKLHFSSKNYHYHKYNGKVKKHNFNDIVPYAIIAKGKYKTDFPDFFIPGLFHNPKMKIELFLTDDYYSLWKYWMSYQKAPKYFFERELEELKSYLEKKDYKFNDMFSVEENTLPMIFKFIVKNQVSPQTILYLNQVLDFFDKLEKHITEKIYYPILNKRLFKMRAFLKNQDSDNLKKIIKSVFCT
;
A
#
# COMPACT_ATOMS: atom_id res chain seq x y z
N MET A 1 11.28 1.74 25.43
CA MET A 1 10.53 2.72 24.60
C MET A 1 11.42 3.07 23.43
N VAL A 2 10.86 3.18 22.22
CA VAL A 2 11.60 3.60 21.02
C VAL A 2 12.09 5.04 21.19
N THR A 3 13.30 5.36 20.75
CA THR A 3 13.84 6.73 20.81
C THR A 3 13.32 7.57 19.63
N PRO A 4 13.26 8.91 19.77
CA PRO A 4 12.93 9.79 18.65
C PRO A 4 13.84 9.58 17.43
N GLU A 5 15.12 9.25 17.65
CA GLU A 5 16.10 8.93 16.62
C GLU A 5 15.73 7.64 15.88
N GLU A 6 15.36 6.56 16.59
CA GLU A 6 14.92 5.29 16.00
C GLU A 6 13.65 5.45 15.15
N VAL A 7 12.69 6.26 15.62
CA VAL A 7 11.49 6.62 14.86
C VAL A 7 11.86 7.37 13.58
N LYS A 8 12.80 8.31 13.67
CA LYS A 8 13.28 9.09 12.52
C LYS A 8 14.00 8.24 11.49
N GLU A 9 14.89 7.35 11.93
CA GLU A 9 15.58 6.40 11.06
C GLU A 9 14.57 5.48 10.35
N SER A 10 13.56 5.01 11.07
CA SER A 10 12.47 4.19 10.50
C SER A 10 11.66 4.93 9.44
N TYR A 11 11.27 6.19 9.70
CA TYR A 11 10.60 7.05 8.73
C TYR A 11 11.45 7.21 7.46
N GLN A 12 12.74 7.51 7.62
CA GLN A 12 13.65 7.67 6.49
C GLN A 12 13.85 6.38 5.71
N ALA A 13 13.95 5.24 6.39
CA ALA A 13 14.13 3.94 5.76
C ALA A 13 12.94 3.58 4.86
N ILE A 14 11.71 3.75 5.37
CA ILE A 14 10.50 3.49 4.57
C ILE A 14 10.34 4.54 3.47
N LYS A 15 10.69 5.80 3.73
CA LYS A 15 10.64 6.87 2.72
C LYS A 15 11.59 6.57 1.56
N LEU A 16 12.84 6.19 1.87
CA LEU A 16 13.82 5.78 0.88
C LEU A 16 13.38 4.52 0.15
N HIS A 17 12.73 3.59 0.85
CA HIS A 17 12.15 2.43 0.21
C HIS A 17 11.17 2.85 -0.88
N PHE A 18 10.13 3.64 -0.60
CA PHE A 18 9.16 3.97 -1.65
C PHE A 18 9.62 5.02 -2.68
N SER A 19 10.64 5.84 -2.39
CA SER A 19 11.12 6.90 -3.30
C SER A 19 12.34 6.52 -4.15
N SER A 20 13.33 5.83 -3.58
CA SER A 20 14.61 5.54 -4.26
C SER A 20 14.46 4.43 -5.31
N LYS A 21 15.29 4.44 -6.35
CA LYS A 21 15.39 3.29 -7.28
C LYS A 21 16.14 2.12 -6.65
N ASN A 22 17.17 2.40 -5.83
CA ASN A 22 18.16 1.40 -5.42
C ASN A 22 18.07 0.97 -3.93
N TYR A 23 17.23 1.65 -3.14
CA TYR A 23 17.05 1.32 -1.73
C TYR A 23 15.90 0.33 -1.52
N HIS A 24 16.17 -0.78 -0.83
CA HIS A 24 15.18 -1.80 -0.44
C HIS A 24 15.30 -2.04 1.07
N TYR A 25 14.20 -1.89 1.83
CA TYR A 25 14.24 -1.87 3.29
C TYR A 25 14.90 -3.13 3.87
N HIS A 26 14.42 -4.31 3.48
CA HIS A 26 14.96 -5.60 3.96
C HIS A 26 16.41 -5.85 3.53
N LYS A 27 16.82 -5.39 2.34
CA LYS A 27 18.21 -5.53 1.87
C LYS A 27 19.20 -4.76 2.74
N TYR A 28 18.80 -3.58 3.23
CA TYR A 28 19.64 -2.74 4.07
C TYR A 28 19.31 -2.87 5.56
N ASN A 29 18.41 -3.78 5.94
CA ASN A 29 17.90 -3.94 7.30
C ASN A 29 17.49 -2.59 7.94
N GLY A 30 16.78 -1.76 7.16
CA GLY A 30 16.35 -0.44 7.60
C GLY A 30 17.45 0.62 7.79
N LYS A 31 18.72 0.31 7.53
CA LYS A 31 19.84 1.25 7.75
C LYS A 31 19.81 2.41 6.75
N VAL A 32 19.88 3.62 7.26
CA VAL A 32 19.99 4.86 6.48
C VAL A 32 21.28 5.61 6.82
N LYS A 33 21.73 6.50 5.92
CA LYS A 33 22.85 7.39 6.24
C LYS A 33 22.42 8.33 7.37
N LYS A 34 23.20 8.35 8.46
CA LYS A 34 22.99 9.29 9.56
C LYS A 34 23.27 10.70 9.06
N HIS A 35 22.33 11.60 9.26
CA HIS A 35 22.51 13.03 9.04
C HIS A 35 22.33 13.75 10.36
N ASN A 36 23.02 14.87 10.57
CA ASN A 36 22.74 15.72 11.73
C ASN A 36 21.29 16.21 11.65
N PHE A 37 20.56 16.00 12.72
CA PHE A 37 19.11 16.13 12.74
C PHE A 37 18.71 17.32 13.60
N ASN A 38 18.26 18.41 12.98
CA ASN A 38 17.88 19.63 13.71
C ASN A 38 16.44 19.60 14.24
N ASP A 39 15.55 18.83 13.61
CA ASP A 39 14.13 18.75 14.00
C ASP A 39 13.77 17.33 14.48
N ILE A 40 13.61 17.21 15.81
CA ILE A 40 13.33 15.95 16.53
C ILE A 40 11.92 15.93 17.14
N VAL A 41 11.24 17.08 17.23
CA VAL A 41 10.01 17.23 18.01
C VAL A 41 8.88 16.34 17.48
N PRO A 42 8.57 16.29 16.17
CA PRO A 42 7.51 15.41 15.67
C PRO A 42 7.80 13.93 15.96
N TYR A 43 9.06 13.52 15.86
CA TYR A 43 9.49 12.15 16.15
C TYR A 43 9.38 11.82 17.64
N ALA A 44 9.67 12.79 18.52
CA ALA A 44 9.47 12.64 19.95
C ALA A 44 7.99 12.52 20.34
N ILE A 45 7.10 13.25 19.66
CA ILE A 45 5.65 13.10 19.85
C ILE A 45 5.20 11.70 19.42
N ILE A 46 5.65 11.22 18.25
CA ILE A 46 5.34 9.87 17.76
C ILE A 46 5.87 8.80 18.74
N ALA A 47 7.12 8.93 19.19
CA ALA A 47 7.77 8.00 20.12
C ALA A 47 7.06 7.92 21.49
N LYS A 48 6.51 9.05 21.97
CA LYS A 48 5.75 9.15 23.23
C LYS A 48 4.25 8.87 23.08
N GLY A 49 3.75 8.88 21.85
CA GLY A 49 2.33 9.01 21.54
C GLY A 49 1.50 7.78 21.89
N LYS A 50 0.19 7.87 21.64
CA LYS A 50 -0.79 6.78 21.78
C LYS A 50 -0.46 5.54 20.94
N TYR A 51 0.46 5.69 19.99
CA TYR A 51 0.93 4.68 19.06
C TYR A 51 1.92 3.75 19.80
N LYS A 52 1.39 2.78 20.56
CA LYS A 52 2.16 1.60 21.00
C LYS A 52 2.43 0.70 19.78
N THR A 53 3.24 1.20 18.85
CA THR A 53 3.38 0.62 17.51
C THR A 53 4.79 0.15 17.24
N ASP A 54 4.87 -0.92 16.47
CA ASP A 54 6.12 -1.40 15.93
C ASP A 54 6.56 -0.49 14.78
N PHE A 55 7.75 0.10 14.91
CA PHE A 55 8.44 0.72 13.79
C PHE A 55 9.17 -0.39 13.03
N PRO A 56 9.10 -0.42 11.68
CA PRO A 56 8.74 0.69 10.80
C PRO A 56 7.28 0.72 10.31
N ASP A 57 6.46 -0.26 10.69
CA ASP A 57 5.13 -0.50 10.11
C ASP A 57 4.21 0.71 10.17
N PHE A 58 4.36 1.52 11.22
CA PHE A 58 3.65 2.77 11.37
C PHE A 58 3.74 3.67 10.15
N PHE A 59 4.85 3.69 9.39
CA PHE A 59 5.06 4.62 8.27
C PHE A 59 4.68 4.07 6.90
N ILE A 60 4.48 2.76 6.79
CA ILE A 60 4.29 2.06 5.51
C ILE A 60 3.09 2.57 4.71
N PRO A 61 1.85 2.65 5.26
CA PRO A 61 0.69 3.02 4.46
C PRO A 61 0.80 4.47 3.95
N GLY A 62 1.20 5.42 4.80
CA GLY A 62 1.37 6.82 4.40
C GLY A 62 2.42 7.02 3.31
N LEU A 63 3.60 6.42 3.49
CA LEU A 63 4.71 6.58 2.54
C LEU A 63 4.54 5.76 1.27
N PHE A 64 3.71 4.71 1.28
CA PHE A 64 3.23 4.08 0.05
C PHE A 64 2.38 5.05 -0.76
N HIS A 65 1.36 5.68 -0.15
CA HIS A 65 0.49 6.62 -0.87
C HIS A 65 1.22 7.88 -1.30
N ASN A 66 2.09 8.42 -0.43
CA ASN A 66 2.89 9.61 -0.72
C ASN A 66 4.28 9.52 -0.08
N PRO A 67 5.32 9.11 -0.85
CA PRO A 67 6.70 9.08 -0.35
C PRO A 67 7.25 10.46 0.06
N LYS A 68 6.59 11.56 -0.32
CA LYS A 68 6.97 12.92 0.06
C LYS A 68 6.20 13.44 1.29
N MET A 69 5.33 12.62 1.90
CA MET A 69 4.54 12.99 3.08
C MET A 69 5.46 13.53 4.19
N LYS A 70 5.14 14.72 4.70
CA LYS A 70 5.85 15.34 5.82
C LYS A 70 5.50 14.64 7.13
N ILE A 71 6.41 14.65 8.10
CA ILE A 71 6.27 13.86 9.35
C ILE A 71 5.06 14.30 10.18
N GLU A 72 4.66 15.57 10.11
CA GLU A 72 3.53 16.13 10.84
C GLU A 72 2.19 15.54 10.39
N LEU A 73 2.11 15.12 9.12
CA LEU A 73 0.90 14.45 8.60
C LEU A 73 0.67 13.07 9.24
N PHE A 74 1.69 12.48 9.87
CA PHE A 74 1.54 11.22 10.61
C PHE A 74 0.90 11.40 11.99
N LEU A 75 0.70 12.65 12.42
CA LEU A 75 0.08 13.00 13.69
C LEU A 75 -1.42 13.32 13.55
N THR A 76 -1.99 13.24 12.34
CA THR A 76 -3.40 13.54 12.10
C THR A 76 -4.30 12.35 12.37
N ASP A 77 -5.58 12.62 12.66
CA ASP A 77 -6.59 11.57 12.87
C ASP A 77 -6.90 10.79 11.57
N ASP A 78 -6.84 11.46 10.42
CA ASP A 78 -6.96 10.82 9.10
C ASP A 78 -5.86 9.77 8.91
N TYR A 79 -4.62 10.12 9.25
CA TYR A 79 -3.51 9.18 9.17
C TYR A 79 -3.66 8.03 10.14
N TYR A 80 -4.10 8.33 11.37
CA TYR A 80 -4.35 7.29 12.36
C TYR A 80 -5.38 6.27 11.88
N SER A 81 -6.45 6.72 11.23
CA SER A 81 -7.48 5.87 10.65
C SER A 81 -6.91 4.97 9.54
N LEU A 82 -6.11 5.54 8.63
CA LEU A 82 -5.40 4.80 7.58
C LEU A 82 -4.48 3.72 8.17
N TRP A 83 -3.66 4.08 9.17
CA TRP A 83 -2.75 3.15 9.80
C TRP A 83 -3.48 2.04 10.59
N LYS A 84 -4.57 2.38 11.30
CA LYS A 84 -5.41 1.40 12.00
C LYS A 84 -6.03 0.40 11.03
N TYR A 85 -6.48 0.86 9.87
CA TYR A 85 -6.98 0.00 8.82
C TYR A 85 -5.89 -0.94 8.30
N TRP A 86 -4.71 -0.38 7.98
CA TRP A 86 -3.54 -1.15 7.56
C TRP A 86 -3.18 -2.25 8.56
N MET A 87 -3.10 -1.93 9.85
CA MET A 87 -2.80 -2.93 10.90
C MET A 87 -3.88 -4.01 11.01
N SER A 88 -5.14 -3.64 10.84
CA SER A 88 -6.25 -4.59 10.90
C SER A 88 -6.21 -5.54 9.70
N TYR A 89 -5.92 -5.02 8.51
CA TYR A 89 -5.68 -5.82 7.32
C TYR A 89 -4.52 -6.79 7.57
N GLN A 90 -3.38 -6.31 8.07
CA GLN A 90 -2.24 -7.17 8.37
C GLN A 90 -2.61 -8.27 9.37
N LYS A 91 -3.46 -8.02 10.36
CA LYS A 91 -3.89 -9.06 11.32
C LYS A 91 -4.82 -10.10 10.71
N ALA A 92 -5.68 -9.71 9.78
CA ALA A 92 -6.70 -10.58 9.18
C ALA A 92 -6.77 -10.43 7.65
N PRO A 93 -5.72 -10.80 6.90
CA PRO A 93 -5.61 -10.46 5.48
C PRO A 93 -6.71 -11.07 4.62
N LYS A 94 -7.12 -12.32 4.88
CA LYS A 94 -8.18 -12.99 4.11
C LYS A 94 -9.55 -12.30 4.27
N TYR A 95 -9.89 -11.92 5.50
CA TYR A 95 -11.15 -11.24 5.79
C TYR A 95 -11.23 -9.86 5.12
N PHE A 96 -10.17 -9.05 5.24
CA PHE A 96 -10.15 -7.73 4.59
C PHE A 96 -10.08 -7.84 3.06
N PHE A 97 -9.40 -8.86 2.53
CA PHE A 97 -9.38 -9.15 1.11
C PHE A 97 -10.79 -9.45 0.59
N GLU A 98 -11.49 -10.40 1.21
CA GLU A 98 -12.87 -10.74 0.85
C GLU A 98 -13.80 -9.51 0.91
N ARG A 99 -13.76 -8.76 2.03
CA ARG A 99 -14.59 -7.56 2.20
C ARG A 99 -14.34 -6.50 1.13
N GLU A 100 -13.07 -6.19 0.82
CA GLU A 100 -12.77 -5.22 -0.24
C GLU A 100 -13.18 -5.72 -1.64
N LEU A 101 -13.16 -7.04 -1.88
CA LEU A 101 -13.70 -7.59 -3.12
C LEU A 101 -15.23 -7.47 -3.18
N GLU A 102 -15.95 -7.66 -2.08
CA GLU A 102 -17.41 -7.45 -1.99
C GLU A 102 -17.79 -5.98 -2.23
N GLU A 103 -17.04 -5.06 -1.64
CA GLU A 103 -17.19 -3.61 -1.86
C GLU A 103 -16.94 -3.25 -3.33
N LEU A 104 -15.90 -3.84 -3.94
CA LEU A 104 -15.62 -3.71 -5.38
C LEU A 104 -16.76 -4.27 -6.23
N LYS A 105 -17.25 -5.48 -5.95
CA LYS A 105 -18.39 -6.08 -6.65
C LYS A 105 -19.60 -5.17 -6.62
N SER A 106 -19.97 -4.69 -5.44
CA SER A 106 -21.08 -3.75 -5.25
C SER A 106 -20.91 -2.46 -6.05
N TYR A 107 -19.68 -1.92 -6.11
CA TYR A 107 -19.38 -0.75 -6.94
C TYR A 107 -19.57 -1.04 -8.44
N LEU A 108 -19.06 -2.18 -8.92
CA LEU A 108 -19.15 -2.58 -10.33
C LEU A 108 -20.61 -2.77 -10.74
N GLU A 109 -21.39 -3.51 -9.95
CA GLU A 109 -22.82 -3.73 -10.19
C GLU A 109 -23.60 -2.41 -10.25
N LYS A 110 -23.34 -1.49 -9.30
CA LYS A 110 -23.97 -0.17 -9.29
C LYS A 110 -23.63 0.68 -10.53
N LYS A 111 -22.51 0.39 -11.18
CA LYS A 111 -22.01 1.12 -12.36
C LYS A 111 -22.18 0.35 -13.66
N ASP A 112 -22.87 -0.80 -13.63
CA ASP A 112 -23.04 -1.71 -14.77
C ASP A 112 -21.71 -2.14 -15.43
N TYR A 113 -20.67 -2.30 -14.60
CA TYR A 113 -19.39 -2.85 -15.01
C TYR A 113 -19.29 -4.34 -14.66
N LYS A 114 -18.61 -5.09 -15.51
CA LYS A 114 -18.22 -6.48 -15.27
C LYS A 114 -16.87 -6.54 -14.58
N PHE A 115 -16.58 -7.69 -13.96
CA PHE A 115 -15.29 -7.94 -13.32
C PHE A 115 -14.09 -7.67 -14.24
N ASN A 116 -14.16 -8.14 -15.49
CA ASN A 116 -13.07 -7.96 -16.46
C ASN A 116 -12.86 -6.50 -16.88
N ASP A 117 -13.88 -5.64 -16.75
CA ASP A 117 -13.78 -4.23 -17.13
C ASP A 117 -12.81 -3.47 -16.22
N MET A 118 -12.56 -3.96 -14.99
CA MET A 118 -11.55 -3.39 -14.09
C MET A 118 -10.13 -3.39 -14.69
N PHE A 119 -9.87 -4.34 -15.59
CA PHE A 119 -8.58 -4.57 -16.23
C PHE A 119 -8.54 -3.97 -17.65
N SER A 120 -9.60 -3.32 -18.10
CA SER A 120 -9.59 -2.64 -19.39
C SER A 120 -8.59 -1.48 -19.38
N VAL A 121 -7.91 -1.30 -20.52
CA VAL A 121 -6.93 -0.23 -20.72
C VAL A 121 -7.45 0.66 -21.84
N GLU A 122 -7.77 1.91 -21.49
CA GLU A 122 -8.09 2.96 -22.45
C GLU A 122 -6.85 3.83 -22.68
N GLU A 123 -6.70 4.36 -23.89
CA GLU A 123 -5.53 5.13 -24.28
C GLU A 123 -5.28 6.34 -23.36
N ASN A 124 -4.03 6.49 -22.90
CA ASN A 124 -3.59 7.57 -22.01
C ASN A 124 -4.31 7.62 -20.66
N THR A 125 -5.01 6.55 -20.27
CA THR A 125 -5.66 6.47 -18.95
C THR A 125 -5.05 5.38 -18.08
N LEU A 126 -5.20 5.57 -16.77
CA LEU A 126 -4.89 4.54 -15.79
C LEU A 126 -6.04 3.51 -15.74
N PRO A 127 -5.78 2.20 -15.82
CA PRO A 127 -6.82 1.17 -15.65
C PRO A 127 -7.61 1.33 -14.36
N MET A 128 -8.88 0.94 -14.38
CA MET A 128 -9.81 1.15 -13.26
C MET A 128 -9.30 0.52 -11.96
N ILE A 129 -8.72 -0.68 -12.03
CA ILE A 129 -8.13 -1.38 -10.88
C ILE A 129 -7.08 -0.53 -10.13
N PHE A 130 -6.27 0.24 -10.87
CA PHE A 130 -5.27 1.13 -10.29
C PHE A 130 -5.85 2.48 -9.86
N LYS A 131 -6.90 2.98 -10.54
CA LYS A 131 -7.66 4.17 -10.11
C LYS A 131 -8.26 3.97 -8.70
N PHE A 132 -8.71 2.77 -8.36
CA PHE A 132 -9.21 2.47 -7.01
C PHE A 132 -8.15 2.66 -5.92
N ILE A 133 -6.89 2.32 -6.19
CA ILE A 133 -5.79 2.56 -5.24
C ILE A 133 -5.51 4.05 -5.08
N VAL A 134 -5.47 4.79 -6.19
CA VAL A 134 -5.20 6.24 -6.17
C VAL A 134 -6.27 6.98 -5.37
N LYS A 135 -7.51 6.50 -5.41
CA LYS A 135 -8.65 7.05 -4.65
C LYS A 135 -8.78 6.48 -3.23
N ASN A 136 -7.85 5.63 -2.78
CA ASN A 136 -7.91 4.90 -1.50
C ASN A 136 -9.22 4.11 -1.31
N GLN A 137 -9.84 3.65 -2.40
CA GLN A 137 -11.06 2.83 -2.36
C GLN A 137 -10.73 1.36 -2.14
N VAL A 138 -9.52 0.93 -2.52
CA VAL A 138 -9.03 -0.43 -2.34
C VAL A 138 -7.60 -0.35 -1.83
N SER A 139 -7.28 -1.21 -0.87
CA SER A 139 -5.93 -1.28 -0.31
C SER A 139 -4.92 -1.86 -1.32
N PRO A 140 -3.64 -1.46 -1.25
CA PRO A 140 -2.62 -2.07 -2.09
C PRO A 140 -2.46 -3.58 -1.85
N GLN A 141 -2.82 -4.09 -0.66
CA GLN A 141 -2.81 -5.52 -0.37
C GLN A 141 -3.78 -6.29 -1.25
N THR A 142 -5.03 -5.83 -1.36
CA THR A 142 -6.04 -6.49 -2.18
C THR A 142 -5.63 -6.57 -3.64
N ILE A 143 -5.04 -5.50 -4.17
CA ILE A 143 -4.57 -5.47 -5.57
C ILE A 143 -3.41 -6.43 -5.79
N LEU A 144 -2.48 -6.51 -4.83
CA LEU A 144 -1.35 -7.41 -4.91
C LEU A 144 -1.77 -8.88 -4.75
N TYR A 145 -2.76 -9.18 -3.91
CA TYR A 145 -3.35 -10.52 -3.79
C TYR A 145 -4.17 -10.92 -5.02
N LEU A 146 -4.94 -9.99 -5.62
CA LEU A 146 -5.56 -10.21 -6.93
C LEU A 146 -4.49 -10.55 -7.97
N ASN A 147 -3.38 -9.78 -8.00
CA ASN A 147 -2.31 -10.04 -8.96
C ASN A 147 -1.61 -11.36 -8.70
N GLN A 148 -1.47 -11.79 -7.45
CA GLN A 148 -0.90 -13.10 -7.12
C GLN A 148 -1.70 -14.26 -7.74
N VAL A 149 -3.02 -14.11 -7.90
CA VAL A 149 -3.88 -15.16 -8.47
C VAL A 149 -4.05 -15.01 -9.98
N LEU A 150 -4.22 -13.79 -10.47
CA LEU A 150 -4.63 -13.51 -11.85
C LEU A 150 -3.46 -13.17 -12.78
N ASP A 151 -2.32 -12.80 -12.19
CA ASP A 151 -1.10 -12.40 -12.89
C ASP A 151 -1.39 -11.37 -14.00
N PHE A 152 -1.92 -10.21 -13.60
CA PHE A 152 -2.44 -9.20 -14.52
C PHE A 152 -1.49 -8.01 -14.70
N PHE A 153 -0.55 -7.77 -13.79
CA PHE A 153 0.37 -6.61 -13.88
C PHE A 153 1.14 -6.62 -15.20
N ASP A 154 1.80 -7.74 -15.53
CA ASP A 154 2.62 -7.86 -16.74
C ASP A 154 1.77 -7.82 -18.03
N LYS A 155 0.52 -8.28 -17.95
CA LYS A 155 -0.43 -8.21 -19.07
C LYS A 155 -0.86 -6.76 -19.30
N LEU A 156 -1.23 -6.03 -18.24
CA LEU A 156 -1.63 -4.63 -18.34
C LEU A 156 -0.47 -3.72 -18.75
N GLU A 157 0.73 -3.93 -18.22
CA GLU A 157 1.90 -3.09 -18.50
C GLU A 157 2.21 -2.98 -20.00
N LYS A 158 1.98 -4.05 -20.77
CA LYS A 158 2.18 -4.06 -22.23
C LYS A 158 1.22 -3.15 -22.99
N HIS A 159 0.08 -2.81 -22.38
CA HIS A 159 -1.00 -2.06 -23.02
C HIS A 159 -1.18 -0.65 -22.44
N ILE A 160 -0.65 -0.37 -21.24
CA ILE A 160 -0.77 0.94 -20.60
C ILE A 160 0.11 1.97 -21.31
N THR A 161 -0.54 2.98 -21.91
CA THR A 161 0.15 4.12 -22.54
C THR A 161 0.28 5.34 -21.63
N GLU A 162 -0.35 5.34 -20.44
CA GLU A 162 -0.20 6.40 -19.44
C GLU A 162 1.20 6.34 -18.79
N LYS A 163 2.00 7.40 -18.96
CA LYS A 163 3.44 7.40 -18.63
C LYS A 163 3.81 8.14 -17.33
N ILE A 164 2.87 8.79 -16.65
CA ILE A 164 3.14 9.63 -15.49
C ILE A 164 2.82 8.88 -14.19
N TYR A 165 1.57 8.46 -14.01
CA TYR A 165 1.10 7.90 -12.75
C TYR A 165 1.39 6.40 -12.63
N TYR A 166 1.17 5.64 -13.69
CA TYR A 166 1.32 4.19 -13.69
C TYR A 166 2.74 3.74 -13.32
N PRO A 167 3.83 4.26 -13.92
CA PRO A 167 5.19 3.82 -13.56
C PRO A 167 5.53 4.08 -12.08
N ILE A 168 5.04 5.19 -11.54
CA ILE A 168 5.24 5.56 -10.12
C ILE A 168 4.44 4.61 -9.21
N LEU A 169 3.19 4.33 -9.55
CA LEU A 169 2.34 3.41 -8.78
C LEU A 169 2.85 1.97 -8.87
N ASN A 170 3.19 1.48 -10.06
CA ASN A 170 3.70 0.13 -10.30
C ASN A 170 4.98 -0.11 -9.47
N LYS A 171 5.93 0.84 -9.51
CA LYS A 171 7.15 0.78 -8.68
C LYS A 171 6.84 0.70 -7.19
N ARG A 172 5.85 1.46 -6.71
CA ARG A 172 5.43 1.44 -5.29
C ARG A 172 4.72 0.14 -4.92
N LEU A 173 3.87 -0.41 -5.79
CA LEU A 173 3.22 -1.71 -5.60
C LEU A 173 4.24 -2.84 -5.56
N PHE A 174 5.21 -2.84 -6.47
CA PHE A 174 6.32 -3.79 -6.45
C PHE A 174 7.08 -3.75 -5.12
N LYS A 175 7.36 -2.54 -4.62
CA LYS A 175 8.02 -2.34 -3.33
C LYS A 175 7.16 -2.74 -2.14
N MET A 176 5.86 -2.47 -2.19
CA MET A 176 4.89 -2.86 -1.16
C MET A 176 4.88 -4.38 -0.92
N ARG A 177 5.21 -5.20 -1.93
CA ARG A 177 5.30 -6.66 -1.77
C ARG A 177 6.23 -7.08 -0.61
N ALA A 178 7.26 -6.28 -0.31
CA ALA A 178 8.17 -6.53 0.80
C ALA A 178 7.49 -6.53 2.19
N PHE A 179 6.30 -5.91 2.31
CA PHE A 179 5.59 -5.75 3.57
C PHE A 179 4.25 -6.49 3.61
N LEU A 180 3.93 -7.27 2.56
CA LEU A 180 2.74 -8.10 2.55
C LEU A 180 2.91 -9.32 3.44
N LYS A 181 1.84 -9.74 4.10
CA LYS A 181 1.78 -11.08 4.67
C LYS A 181 1.60 -12.10 3.55
N ASN A 182 2.44 -13.13 3.55
CA ASN A 182 2.29 -14.24 2.62
C ASN A 182 0.92 -14.90 2.78
N GLN A 183 0.21 -15.06 1.67
CA GLN A 183 -1.06 -15.79 1.59
C GLN A 183 -0.92 -16.89 0.55
N ASP A 184 -1.59 -18.01 0.80
CA ASP A 184 -1.68 -19.12 -0.14
C ASP A 184 -2.60 -18.75 -1.32
N SER A 185 -2.12 -18.96 -2.55
CA SER A 185 -2.82 -18.56 -3.77
C SER A 185 -4.14 -19.29 -3.97
N ASP A 186 -4.26 -20.55 -3.55
CA ASP A 186 -5.49 -21.32 -3.69
C ASP A 186 -6.60 -20.78 -2.79
N ASN A 187 -6.26 -20.38 -1.57
CA ASN A 187 -7.20 -19.71 -0.68
C ASN A 187 -7.67 -18.35 -1.24
N LEU A 188 -6.75 -17.53 -1.76
CA LEU A 188 -7.10 -16.26 -2.40
C LEU A 188 -8.02 -16.50 -3.61
N LYS A 189 -7.73 -17.51 -4.43
CA LYS A 189 -8.57 -17.90 -5.58
C LYS A 189 -9.96 -18.35 -5.17
N LYS A 190 -10.10 -19.08 -4.06
CA LYS A 190 -11.41 -19.47 -3.51
C LYS A 190 -12.24 -18.24 -3.12
N ILE A 191 -11.63 -17.26 -2.46
CA ILE A 191 -12.29 -16.00 -2.07
C ILE A 191 -12.72 -15.20 -3.32
N ILE A 192 -11.86 -15.07 -4.33
CA ILE A 192 -12.23 -14.36 -5.57
C ILE A 192 -13.46 -15.02 -6.22
N LYS A 193 -13.49 -16.35 -6.26
CA LYS A 193 -14.62 -17.11 -6.83
C LYS A 193 -15.90 -16.98 -6.01
N SER A 194 -15.83 -17.02 -4.67
CA SER A 194 -17.03 -16.87 -3.84
C SER A 194 -17.69 -15.51 -4.06
N VAL A 195 -16.89 -14.46 -4.23
CA VAL A 195 -17.39 -13.10 -4.47
C VAL A 195 -17.91 -12.92 -5.90
N PHE A 196 -17.11 -13.23 -6.92
CA PHE A 196 -17.42 -12.83 -8.32
C PHE A 196 -18.04 -13.91 -9.20
N CYS A 197 -18.10 -15.17 -8.76
CA CYS A 197 -18.64 -16.29 -9.55
C CYS A 197 -19.87 -16.95 -8.90
N THR A 198 -20.55 -16.20 -8.03
CA THR A 198 -21.83 -16.60 -7.42
C THR A 198 -22.98 -16.55 -8.42
#